data_AF-A0A485AZC1-F1
#
_entry.id   AF-A0A485AZC1-F1
#
_cell.length_a   1.000
_cell.length_b   1.000
_cell.length_c   1.000
_cell.angle_alpha   90.00
_cell.angle_beta   90.00
_cell.angle_gamma   90.00
#
_symmetry.space_group_name_H-M   'P 1'
#
loop_
_entity.id
_entity.type
_entity.pdbx_description
1 polymer ?
#
loop_
_entity_poly.entity_id
_entity_poly.type
_entity_poly.pdbx_seq_one_letter_code
_entity_poly.pdbx_strand_id
1 'polypeptide(L)'
;MGLLRGLTEFKRGYDLNLRVKNMLPDLYAEDPDFYRNMRIQDLAQGIHRLIRQHQLSQLMLSAFDVLPEMKMTPHQAWQRQIKGEVETIELENLVGRISANMILPYPPGVPLLMPGEMITEESRAVLDFLLMLCSIGRHYPGFETDIHGAKRDEDGVYRVRVLKND
;
A
#
# COMPACT_ATOMS: atom_id res chain seq x y z
N MET A 1 -11.18 17.51 -26.43
CA MET A 1 -12.18 16.42 -26.52
C MET A 1 -11.59 15.00 -26.36
N GLY A 2 -10.33 14.81 -25.94
CA GLY A 2 -9.75 13.47 -25.78
C GLY A 2 -10.28 12.69 -24.56
N LEU A 3 -10.37 13.34 -23.40
CA LEU A 3 -10.79 12.69 -22.15
C LEU A 3 -12.22 12.14 -22.22
N LEU A 4 -13.19 12.95 -22.66
CA LEU A 4 -14.59 12.53 -22.73
C LEU A 4 -14.77 11.31 -23.64
N ARG A 5 -14.11 11.33 -24.81
CA ARG A 5 -14.08 10.18 -25.72
C ARG A 5 -13.39 8.97 -25.07
N GLY A 6 -12.29 9.18 -24.36
CA GLY A 6 -11.59 8.11 -23.63
C GLY A 6 -12.50 7.42 -22.62
N LEU A 7 -13.29 8.17 -21.84
CA LEU A 7 -14.23 7.60 -20.87
C LEU A 7 -15.37 6.81 -21.55
N THR A 8 -15.91 7.30 -22.68
CA THR A 8 -16.95 6.58 -23.41
C THR A 8 -16.40 5.31 -24.07
N GLU A 9 -15.17 5.35 -24.61
CA GLU A 9 -14.49 4.17 -25.15
C GLU A 9 -14.15 3.15 -24.06
N PHE A 10 -13.71 3.59 -22.88
CA PHE A 10 -13.49 2.71 -21.73
C PHE A 10 -14.77 1.96 -21.36
N LYS A 11 -15.89 2.69 -21.21
CA LYS A 11 -17.19 2.07 -20.91
C LYS A 11 -17.61 1.09 -22.01
N ARG A 12 -17.45 1.46 -23.29
CA ARG A 12 -17.75 0.57 -24.42
C ARG A 12 -16.92 -0.71 -24.38
N GLY A 13 -15.61 -0.60 -24.13
CA GLY A 13 -14.71 -1.75 -24.00
C GLY A 13 -15.05 -2.66 -22.82
N TYR A 14 -15.44 -2.05 -21.69
CA TYR A 14 -15.93 -2.75 -20.51
C TYR A 14 -17.23 -3.52 -20.80
N ASP A 15 -18.22 -2.87 -21.43
CA ASP A 15 -19.53 -3.47 -21.74
C ASP A 15 -19.40 -4.61 -22.78
N LEU A 16 -18.47 -4.49 -23.73
CA LEU A 16 -18.11 -5.57 -24.68
C LEU A 16 -17.29 -6.70 -24.05
N ASN A 17 -16.92 -6.57 -22.77
CA ASN A 17 -16.11 -7.51 -22.01
C ASN A 17 -14.84 -7.97 -22.75
N LEU A 18 -14.07 -7.00 -23.28
CA LEU A 18 -12.86 -7.28 -24.04
C LEU A 18 -11.83 -8.05 -23.19
N ARG A 19 -10.95 -8.81 -23.87
CA ARG A 19 -9.80 -9.46 -23.21
C ARG A 19 -8.84 -8.40 -22.68
N VAL A 20 -8.22 -8.63 -21.52
CA VAL A 20 -7.20 -7.72 -20.96
C VAL A 20 -6.11 -7.44 -21.98
N LYS A 21 -5.61 -8.47 -22.67
CA LYS A 21 -4.66 -8.35 -23.80
C LYS A 21 -5.02 -7.27 -24.84
N ASN A 22 -6.30 -7.12 -25.15
CA ASN A 22 -6.77 -6.22 -26.21
C ASN A 22 -7.07 -4.82 -25.68
N MET A 23 -7.54 -4.71 -24.43
CA MET A 23 -7.97 -3.43 -23.84
C MET A 23 -6.83 -2.73 -23.08
N LEU A 24 -5.95 -3.49 -22.44
CA LEU A 24 -4.82 -3.04 -21.62
C LEU A 24 -3.56 -3.85 -22.01
N PRO A 25 -2.97 -3.59 -23.19
CA PRO A 25 -1.84 -4.37 -23.70
C PRO A 25 -0.58 -4.23 -22.84
N ASP A 26 -0.35 -3.05 -22.26
CA ASP A 26 0.81 -2.80 -21.39
C ASP A 26 0.70 -3.60 -20.09
N LEU A 27 -0.49 -3.63 -19.46
CA LEU A 27 -0.76 -4.48 -18.29
C LEU A 27 -0.60 -5.97 -18.61
N TYR A 28 -1.03 -6.40 -19.80
CA TYR A 28 -0.83 -7.78 -20.24
C TYR A 28 0.66 -8.13 -20.39
N ALA A 29 1.51 -7.17 -20.74
CA ALA A 29 2.94 -7.39 -20.90
C ALA A 29 3.67 -7.60 -19.56
N GLU A 30 3.12 -7.10 -18.45
CA GLU A 30 3.66 -7.34 -17.09
C GLU A 30 3.64 -8.83 -16.71
N ASP A 31 2.51 -9.52 -16.99
CA ASP A 31 2.38 -10.96 -16.79
C ASP A 31 1.43 -11.59 -17.84
N PRO A 32 1.98 -12.01 -19.00
CA PRO A 32 1.18 -12.60 -20.07
C PRO A 32 0.50 -13.92 -19.70
N ASP A 33 1.06 -14.67 -18.74
CA ASP A 33 0.53 -15.97 -18.33
C ASP A 33 -0.67 -15.79 -17.39
N PHE A 34 -0.55 -14.89 -16.42
CA PHE A 34 -1.64 -14.52 -15.52
C PHE A 34 -2.83 -13.91 -16.28
N TYR A 35 -2.57 -12.99 -17.22
CA TYR A 35 -3.62 -12.29 -17.97
C TYR A 35 -4.11 -13.00 -19.24
N ARG A 36 -3.55 -14.17 -19.59
CA ARG A 36 -3.76 -14.87 -20.87
C ARG A 36 -5.22 -14.97 -21.32
N ASN A 37 -6.09 -15.37 -20.41
CA ASN A 37 -7.51 -15.62 -20.69
C ASN A 37 -8.45 -14.66 -19.95
N MET A 38 -7.90 -13.68 -19.23
CA MET A 38 -8.68 -12.77 -18.41
C MET A 38 -9.41 -11.74 -19.29
N ARG A 39 -10.66 -11.45 -18.94
CA ARG A 39 -11.42 -10.34 -19.53
C ARG A 39 -11.54 -9.19 -18.54
N ILE A 40 -11.86 -8.01 -19.06
CA ILE A 40 -11.87 -6.78 -18.27
C ILE A 40 -12.90 -6.80 -17.12
N GLN A 41 -14.06 -7.44 -17.33
CA GLN A 41 -15.06 -7.57 -16.27
C GLN A 41 -14.58 -8.51 -15.16
N ASP A 42 -13.85 -9.59 -15.50
CA ASP A 42 -13.29 -10.51 -14.52
C ASP A 42 -12.23 -9.83 -13.66
N LEU A 43 -11.35 -9.04 -14.29
CA LEU A 43 -10.34 -8.23 -13.60
C LEU A 43 -11.01 -7.23 -12.62
N ALA A 44 -11.98 -6.46 -13.12
CA ALA A 44 -12.67 -5.46 -12.30
C ALA A 44 -13.42 -6.09 -11.12
N GLN A 45 -14.15 -7.18 -11.35
CA GLN A 45 -14.85 -7.89 -10.29
C GLN A 45 -13.89 -8.55 -9.31
N GLY A 46 -12.76 -9.08 -9.79
CA GLY A 46 -11.72 -9.67 -8.97
C GLY A 46 -11.13 -8.68 -7.98
N ILE A 47 -10.66 -7.53 -8.46
CA ILE A 47 -10.14 -6.44 -7.63
C ILE A 47 -11.23 -5.92 -6.68
N HIS A 48 -12.46 -5.71 -7.18
CA HIS A 48 -13.55 -5.25 -6.33
C HIS A 48 -13.91 -6.23 -5.20
N ARG A 49 -13.85 -7.55 -5.47
CA ARG A 49 -14.05 -8.58 -4.43
C ARG A 49 -12.97 -8.51 -3.37
N LEU A 50 -11.70 -8.31 -3.73
CA LEU A 50 -10.63 -8.12 -2.75
C LEU A 50 -10.88 -6.90 -1.86
N ILE A 51 -11.22 -5.75 -2.47
CA ILE A 51 -11.55 -4.52 -1.73
C ILE A 51 -12.69 -4.76 -0.72
N ARG A 52 -13.72 -5.50 -1.12
CA ARG A 52 -14.86 -5.85 -0.26
C ARG A 52 -14.47 -6.83 0.84
N GLN A 53 -13.73 -7.88 0.50
CA GLN A 53 -13.33 -8.94 1.44
C GLN A 53 -12.43 -8.38 2.55
N HIS A 54 -11.52 -7.47 2.21
CA HIS A 54 -10.62 -6.82 3.14
C HIS A 54 -11.21 -5.58 3.81
N GLN A 55 -12.45 -5.20 3.49
CA GLN A 55 -13.12 -4.01 4.04
C GLN A 55 -12.25 -2.75 3.99
N LEU A 56 -11.55 -2.53 2.86
CA LEU A 56 -10.50 -1.51 2.72
C LEU A 56 -10.93 -0.14 3.22
N SER A 57 -12.17 0.29 2.90
CA SER A 57 -12.70 1.58 3.32
C SER A 57 -12.83 1.72 4.83
N GLN A 58 -13.22 0.66 5.53
CA GLN A 58 -13.38 0.67 6.98
C GLN A 58 -12.02 0.68 7.68
N LEU A 59 -11.08 -0.17 7.23
CA LEU A 59 -9.72 -0.17 7.77
C LEU A 59 -9.01 1.17 7.53
N MET A 60 -9.17 1.75 6.34
CA MET A 60 -8.62 3.07 6.05
C MET A 60 -9.19 4.12 7.00
N LEU A 61 -10.51 4.16 7.23
CA LEU A 61 -11.09 5.11 8.18
C LEU A 61 -10.54 4.91 9.60
N SER A 62 -10.49 3.67 10.08
CA SER A 62 -9.98 3.37 11.43
C SER A 62 -8.48 3.69 11.59
N ALA A 63 -7.67 3.49 10.54
CA ALA A 63 -6.24 3.78 10.58
C ALA A 63 -5.92 5.27 10.72
N PHE A 64 -6.79 6.16 10.24
CA PHE A 64 -6.59 7.61 10.33
C PHE A 64 -7.37 8.28 11.47
N ASP A 65 -8.13 7.50 12.26
CA ASP A 65 -8.94 8.02 13.37
C ASP A 65 -8.14 8.16 14.67
N VAL A 66 -7.19 7.24 14.90
CA VAL A 66 -6.29 7.25 16.07
C VAL A 66 -4.88 7.56 15.62
N LEU A 67 -4.32 8.67 16.11
CA LEU A 67 -2.94 9.04 15.81
C LEU A 67 -1.95 8.11 16.53
N PRO A 68 -0.84 7.72 15.87
CA PRO A 68 0.30 7.13 16.54
C PRO A 68 0.85 8.03 17.65
N GLU A 69 1.54 7.43 18.62
CA GLU A 69 2.08 8.19 19.75
C GLU A 69 3.41 8.87 19.38
N MET A 70 3.47 10.20 19.48
CA MET A 70 4.70 10.95 19.25
C MET A 70 5.67 10.81 20.44
N LYS A 71 6.63 9.90 20.34
CA LYS A 71 7.66 9.67 21.38
C LYS A 71 8.77 10.72 21.34
N MET A 72 9.06 11.26 20.16
CA MET A 72 10.00 12.35 19.97
C MET A 72 9.65 13.15 18.72
N THR A 73 10.19 14.35 18.61
CA THR A 73 10.00 15.17 17.42
C THR A 73 10.70 14.55 16.20
N PRO A 74 10.23 14.80 14.97
CA PRO A 74 10.91 14.36 13.75
C PRO A 74 12.36 14.84 13.67
N HIS A 75 12.66 16.02 14.20
CA HIS A 75 14.03 16.52 14.30
C HIS A 75 14.91 15.61 15.18
N GLN A 76 14.43 15.23 16.37
CA GLN A 76 15.17 14.33 17.26
C GLN A 76 15.37 12.94 16.64
N ALA A 77 14.33 12.39 15.99
CA ALA A 77 14.43 11.12 15.28
C ALA A 77 15.50 11.19 14.17
N TRP A 78 15.52 12.29 13.41
CA TRP A 78 16.54 12.53 12.39
C TRP A 78 17.96 12.61 12.97
N GLN A 79 18.14 13.28 14.11
CA GLN A 79 19.44 13.34 14.80
C GLN A 79 19.96 11.96 15.23
N ARG A 80 19.08 11.01 15.56
CA ARG A 80 19.45 9.62 15.83
C ARG A 80 19.78 8.86 14.55
N GLN A 81 19.00 9.09 13.49
CA GLN A 81 19.23 8.49 12.18
C GLN A 81 20.58 8.86 11.56
N ILE A 82 21.02 10.12 11.67
CA ILE A 82 22.33 10.54 11.15
C ILE A 82 23.51 9.90 11.90
N LYS A 83 23.30 9.45 13.15
CA LYS A 83 24.29 8.71 13.94
C LYS A 83 24.31 7.21 13.62
N GLY A 84 23.44 6.74 12.73
CA GLY A 84 23.31 5.31 12.41
C GLY A 84 22.57 4.50 13.48
N GLU A 85 21.83 5.15 14.38
CA GLU A 85 21.02 4.51 15.43
C GLU A 85 19.69 3.97 14.90
N VAL A 86 19.75 3.30 13.75
CA VAL A 86 18.59 2.80 13.01
C VAL A 86 18.81 1.36 12.61
N GLU A 87 17.72 0.60 12.57
CA GLU A 87 17.68 -0.76 12.08
C GLU A 87 16.50 -0.95 11.13
N THR A 88 16.53 -2.04 10.37
CA THR A 88 15.46 -2.38 9.43
C THR A 88 14.76 -3.61 9.96
N ILE A 89 13.44 -3.50 10.14
CA ILE A 89 12.59 -4.57 10.64
C ILE A 89 11.48 -4.87 9.65
N GLU A 90 10.85 -6.02 9.80
CA GLU A 90 9.64 -6.36 9.05
C GLU A 90 8.46 -5.50 9.51
N LEU A 91 7.59 -5.14 8.56
CA LEU A 91 6.46 -4.25 8.79
C LEU A 91 5.53 -4.77 9.90
N GLU A 92 5.35 -6.08 10.01
CA GLU A 92 4.54 -6.72 11.05
C GLU A 92 5.07 -6.49 12.49
N ASN A 93 6.36 -6.18 12.63
CA ASN A 93 7.02 -5.95 13.91
C ASN A 93 7.09 -4.46 14.31
N LEU A 94 6.30 -3.59 13.65
CA LEU A 94 6.36 -2.13 13.84
C LEU A 94 5.73 -1.64 15.16
N VAL A 95 4.84 -2.42 15.77
CA VAL A 95 4.23 -2.06 17.06
C VAL A 95 5.30 -1.95 18.13
N GLY A 96 5.26 -0.88 18.93
CA GLY A 96 6.23 -0.61 19.99
C GLY A 96 7.59 -0.12 19.49
N ARG A 97 7.76 0.14 18.18
CA ARG A 97 9.00 0.64 17.58
C ARG A 97 8.83 2.08 17.12
N ILE A 98 9.89 2.89 17.29
CA ILE A 98 9.87 4.30 16.85
C ILE A 98 10.27 4.37 15.38
N SER A 99 9.40 4.93 14.55
CA SER A 99 9.67 5.06 13.12
C SER A 99 10.82 6.03 12.88
N ALA A 100 11.77 5.64 12.04
CA ALA A 100 12.84 6.53 11.59
C ALA A 100 12.41 7.36 10.37
N ASN A 101 11.53 6.80 9.53
CA ASN A 101 11.08 7.43 8.30
C ASN A 101 9.57 7.73 8.35
N MET A 102 9.12 8.63 7.49
CA MET A 102 7.68 8.79 7.24
C MET A 102 7.14 7.58 6.48
N ILE A 103 5.98 7.07 6.90
CA ILE A 103 5.20 6.06 6.16
C ILE A 103 4.00 6.75 5.52
N LEU A 104 3.90 6.63 4.20
CA LEU A 104 2.92 7.30 3.36
C LEU A 104 2.33 6.27 2.36
N PRO A 105 1.17 5.66 2.67
CA PRO A 105 0.52 4.68 1.81
C PRO A 105 -0.35 5.32 0.72
N TYR A 106 -0.41 4.66 -0.44
CA TYR A 106 -1.37 4.96 -1.51
C TYR A 106 -2.33 3.77 -1.72
N PRO A 107 -3.65 3.96 -1.51
CA PRO A 107 -4.34 5.15 -0.99
C PRO A 107 -4.14 5.34 0.54
N PRO A 108 -4.49 6.51 1.13
CA PRO A 108 -5.04 7.71 0.50
C PRO A 108 -4.00 8.74 0.00
N GLY A 109 -2.70 8.52 0.22
CA GLY A 109 -1.67 9.47 -0.18
C GLY A 109 -1.48 10.63 0.81
N VAL A 110 -1.81 10.43 2.08
CA VAL A 110 -1.47 11.35 3.18
C VAL A 110 -0.62 10.63 4.25
N PRO A 111 0.27 11.35 4.98
CA PRO A 111 1.15 10.73 5.96
C PRO A 111 0.37 9.96 7.02
N LEU A 112 0.75 8.70 7.22
CA LEU A 112 0.12 7.83 8.21
C LEU A 112 0.99 7.67 9.48
N LEU A 113 2.32 7.72 9.33
CA LEU A 113 3.26 7.67 10.45
C LEU A 113 4.43 8.62 10.18
N MET A 114 4.75 9.47 11.15
CA MET A 114 5.86 10.42 11.08
C MET A 114 7.13 9.87 11.74
N PRO A 115 8.32 10.36 11.35
CA PRO A 115 9.55 10.08 12.11
C PRO A 115 9.41 10.49 13.57
N GLY A 116 9.77 9.60 14.49
CA GLY A 116 9.64 9.83 15.94
C GLY A 116 8.31 9.38 16.55
N GLU A 117 7.34 8.97 15.73
CA GLU A 117 6.10 8.35 16.20
C GLU A 117 6.26 6.83 16.37
N MET A 118 5.43 6.27 17.24
CA MET A 118 5.36 4.85 17.56
C MET A 118 3.91 4.36 17.44
N ILE A 119 3.72 3.23 16.77
CA ILE A 119 2.44 2.53 16.78
C ILE A 119 2.32 1.77 18.10
N THR A 120 1.23 2.02 18.82
CA THR A 120 0.86 1.38 20.08
C THR A 120 -0.32 0.42 19.85
N GLU A 121 -0.71 -0.35 20.87
CA GLU A 121 -1.93 -1.18 20.76
C GLU A 121 -3.19 -0.34 20.52
N GLU A 122 -3.25 0.89 21.01
CA GLU A 122 -4.37 1.82 20.77
C GLU A 122 -4.46 2.25 19.30
N SER A 123 -3.30 2.43 18.64
CA SER A 123 -3.19 2.82 17.23
C SER A 123 -2.95 1.62 16.31
N ARG A 124 -3.22 0.39 16.75
CA ARG A 124 -2.92 -0.84 15.99
C ARG A 124 -3.62 -0.91 14.63
N ALA A 125 -4.77 -0.26 14.49
CA ALA A 125 -5.46 -0.14 13.21
C ALA A 125 -4.57 0.43 12.08
N VAL A 126 -3.58 1.27 12.43
CA VAL A 126 -2.56 1.80 11.51
C VAL A 126 -1.77 0.65 10.86
N LEU A 127 -1.29 -0.30 11.68
CA LEU A 127 -0.53 -1.45 11.19
C LEU A 127 -1.44 -2.38 10.39
N ASP A 128 -2.65 -2.66 10.88
CA ASP A 128 -3.59 -3.56 10.20
C ASP A 128 -3.92 -3.06 8.78
N PHE A 129 -4.06 -1.74 8.61
CA PHE A 129 -4.26 -1.13 7.30
C PHE A 129 -3.05 -1.31 6.38
N LEU A 130 -1.82 -1.09 6.87
CA LEU A 130 -0.61 -1.28 6.09
C LEU A 130 -0.42 -2.75 5.66
N LEU A 131 -0.64 -3.71 6.58
CA LEU A 131 -0.57 -5.14 6.29
C LEU A 131 -1.62 -5.56 5.28
N MET A 132 -2.84 -5.02 5.38
CA MET A 132 -3.90 -5.26 4.41
C MET A 132 -3.52 -4.75 3.02
N LEU A 133 -2.96 -3.54 2.91
CA LEU A 133 -2.48 -3.01 1.62
C LEU A 133 -1.42 -3.93 1.00
N CYS A 134 -0.46 -4.41 1.80
CA CYS A 134 0.55 -5.38 1.38
C CYS A 134 -0.06 -6.72 0.93
N SER A 135 -1.15 -7.16 1.57
CA SER A 135 -1.87 -8.38 1.20
C SER A 135 -2.58 -8.22 -0.16
N ILE A 136 -3.32 -7.12 -0.36
CA ILE A 136 -4.06 -6.87 -1.60
C ILE A 136 -3.11 -6.78 -2.81
N GLY A 137 -2.04 -5.98 -2.70
CA GLY A 137 -1.14 -5.74 -3.82
C GLY A 137 -0.28 -6.94 -4.25
N ARG A 138 -0.40 -8.09 -3.60
CA ARG A 138 0.23 -9.35 -4.03
C ARG A 138 -0.60 -10.14 -5.06
N HIS A 139 -1.88 -9.80 -5.24
CA HIS A 139 -2.81 -10.65 -5.99
C HIS A 139 -2.83 -10.40 -7.50
N TYR A 140 -2.58 -9.16 -7.94
CA TYR A 140 -2.72 -8.75 -9.34
C TYR A 140 -1.44 -8.03 -9.80
N PRO A 141 -0.65 -8.61 -10.72
CA PRO A 141 0.52 -7.94 -11.30
C PRO A 141 0.14 -6.62 -11.97
N GLY A 142 0.88 -5.53 -11.73
CA GLY A 142 0.54 -4.18 -12.16
C GLY A 142 -0.43 -3.42 -11.23
N PHE A 143 -0.81 -4.03 -10.10
CA PHE A 143 -1.59 -3.41 -9.02
C PHE A 143 -0.89 -3.59 -7.67
N GLU A 144 0.43 -3.42 -7.66
CA GLU A 144 1.26 -3.59 -6.48
C GLU A 144 0.95 -2.55 -5.40
N THR A 145 1.24 -2.92 -4.16
CA THR A 145 1.15 -2.00 -3.02
C THR A 145 2.21 -0.91 -3.13
N ASP A 146 1.78 0.34 -3.08
CA ASP A 146 2.67 1.50 -3.02
C ASP A 146 2.61 2.16 -1.64
N ILE A 147 3.67 1.93 -0.84
CA ILE A 147 3.84 2.53 0.48
C ILE A 147 5.21 3.18 0.53
N HIS A 148 5.25 4.49 0.42
CA HIS A 148 6.46 5.26 0.63
C HIS A 148 6.93 5.08 2.08
N GLY A 149 8.20 4.76 2.28
CA GLY A 149 8.78 4.48 3.59
C GLY A 149 8.87 2.99 3.95
N ALA A 150 8.12 2.12 3.25
CA ALA A 150 8.29 0.68 3.29
C ALA A 150 9.00 0.21 2.01
N LYS A 151 9.90 -0.76 2.14
CA LYS A 151 10.59 -1.39 1.00
C LYS A 151 10.23 -2.87 0.95
N ARG A 152 9.79 -3.33 -0.21
CA ARG A 152 9.61 -4.75 -0.49
C ARG A 152 10.96 -5.37 -0.81
N ASP A 153 11.30 -6.49 -0.15
CA ASP A 153 12.50 -7.28 -0.46
C ASP A 153 12.24 -8.31 -1.57
N GLU A 154 13.28 -9.07 -1.93
CA GLU A 154 13.23 -10.11 -2.96
C GLU A 154 12.26 -11.26 -2.60
N ASP A 155 12.06 -11.52 -1.30
CA ASP A 155 11.14 -12.52 -0.77
C ASP A 155 9.67 -12.02 -0.72
N GLY A 156 9.46 -10.73 -1.06
CA GLY A 156 8.15 -10.09 -1.06
C GLY A 156 7.67 -9.59 0.31
N VAL A 157 8.54 -9.57 1.31
CA VAL A 157 8.29 -9.04 2.66
C VAL A 157 8.56 -7.54 2.67
N TYR A 158 7.67 -6.79 3.31
CA TYR A 158 7.82 -5.35 3.47
C TYR A 158 8.63 -5.05 4.74
N ARG A 159 9.67 -4.24 4.58
CA ARG A 159 10.55 -3.81 5.66
C ARG A 159 10.56 -2.29 5.80
N VAL A 160 10.68 -1.83 7.04
CA VAL A 160 10.66 -0.41 7.43
C VAL A 160 11.85 -0.09 8.32
N ARG A 161 12.27 1.17 8.33
CA ARG A 161 13.37 1.64 9.18
C ARG A 161 12.84 2.21 10.48
N VAL A 162 13.38 1.72 11.59
CA VAL A 162 13.04 2.14 12.95
C VAL A 162 14.31 2.55 13.68
N LEU A 163 14.15 3.33 14.75
CA LEU A 163 15.25 3.62 15.67
C LEU A 163 15.58 2.35 16.48
N LYS A 164 16.88 2.14 16.76
CA LYS A 164 17.32 1.09 17.67
C LYS A 164 16.77 1.36 19.06
N ASN A 165 16.33 0.31 19.75
CA ASN A 165 16.02 0.42 21.17
C ASN A 165 17.34 0.59 21.94
N ASP A 166 17.34 1.49 22.93
CA ASP A 166 18.48 1.65 23.85
C ASP A 166 18.61 0.43 24.78
#